data_AF-A0A330HS46-F1
#
_entry.id   AF-A0A330HS46-F1
#
_cell.length_a   1.000
_cell.length_b   1.000
_cell.length_c   1.000
_cell.angle_alpha   90.00
_cell.angle_beta   90.00
_cell.angle_gamma   90.00
#
_symmetry.space_group_name_H-M   'P 1'
#
loop_
_entity.id
_entity.type
_entity.pdbx_description
1 polymer ?
#
loop_
_entity_poly.entity_id
_entity_poly.type
_entity_poly.pdbx_seq_one_letter_code
_entity_poly.pdbx_strand_id
1 'polypeptide(L)'
;MWCVFCEHDTSTSRSVEHVIPESLGNKEHILARGIVCDKCNNYFASKIEEPILSSTHFQNLRGRQQITNKRGVIPFQYGTFPQAAVPIALRTSPDEGTSVGAWHAKDDVQFVRTVNNARRGTFCLPFSEPIDERLLARFIAKIATEAYVAKALEGGITVAQMIASEELKPIRRFVRRGDQPEKWPISRRRIYHEDHVFFDGDSNHQVLHEYSILVTDENELYGVICIFGEEFAINLGGPSVDGYLRWLSANDNRSPLYLT
;
A
#
# COMPACT_ATOMS: atom_id res chain seq x y z
N MET A 1 -10.58 -20.56 16.71
CA MET A 1 -9.96 -20.24 15.40
C MET A 1 -8.56 -19.72 15.70
N TRP A 2 -7.64 -19.77 14.74
CA TRP A 2 -6.23 -19.39 14.98
C TRP A 2 -5.84 -18.23 14.08
N CYS A 3 -5.07 -17.29 14.62
CA CYS A 3 -4.56 -16.16 13.86
C CYS A 3 -3.56 -16.66 12.82
N VAL A 4 -3.75 -16.28 11.55
CA VAL A 4 -2.84 -16.73 10.49
C VAL A 4 -1.40 -16.30 10.77
N PHE A 5 -1.19 -15.09 11.31
CA PHE A 5 0.15 -14.54 11.52
C PHE A 5 0.87 -15.03 12.78
N CYS A 6 0.16 -15.13 13.90
CA CYS A 6 0.78 -15.44 15.20
C CYS A 6 0.37 -16.76 15.82
N GLU A 7 -0.56 -17.48 15.19
CA GLU A 7 -0.98 -18.82 15.60
C GLU A 7 -1.59 -18.85 17.02
N HIS A 8 -2.01 -17.70 17.54
CA HIS A 8 -2.74 -17.61 18.80
C HIS A 8 -4.25 -17.75 18.55
N ASP A 9 -4.97 -18.22 19.56
CA ASP A 9 -6.42 -18.32 19.52
C ASP A 9 -7.07 -16.94 19.29
N THR A 10 -8.11 -16.92 18.45
CA THR A 10 -8.84 -15.71 18.05
C THR A 10 -10.29 -15.69 18.49
N SER A 11 -10.70 -16.58 19.40
CA SER A 11 -12.10 -16.65 19.88
C SER A 11 -12.62 -15.32 20.43
N THR A 12 -11.74 -14.48 20.98
CA THR A 12 -12.09 -13.17 21.55
C THR A 12 -11.84 -11.99 20.61
N SER A 13 -11.30 -12.22 19.41
CA SER A 13 -10.96 -11.15 18.46
C SER A 13 -12.21 -10.54 17.84
N ARG A 14 -12.25 -9.20 17.78
CA ARG A 14 -13.44 -8.45 17.33
C ARG A 14 -13.20 -7.65 16.06
N SER A 15 -11.93 -7.37 15.75
CA SER A 15 -11.56 -6.51 14.65
C SER A 15 -11.81 -7.18 13.30
N VAL A 16 -12.17 -6.34 12.33
CA VAL A 16 -12.27 -6.70 10.91
C VAL A 16 -11.03 -6.14 10.24
N GLU A 17 -10.39 -6.94 9.39
CA GLU A 17 -9.14 -6.56 8.72
C GLU A 17 -9.41 -6.27 7.25
N HIS A 18 -8.83 -5.20 6.72
CA HIS A 18 -8.86 -4.90 5.29
C HIS A 18 -7.55 -5.37 4.67
N VAL A 19 -7.63 -6.23 3.64
CA VAL A 19 -6.44 -6.79 2.96
C VAL A 19 -5.53 -5.66 2.50
N ILE A 20 -6.12 -4.70 1.79
CA ILE A 20 -5.50 -3.41 1.46
C ILE A 20 -6.07 -2.36 2.42
N PRO A 21 -5.27 -1.49 3.05
CA PRO A 21 -5.80 -0.53 4.02
C PRO A 21 -6.88 0.39 3.45
N GLU A 22 -7.89 0.73 4.28
CA GLU A 22 -8.95 1.70 3.92
C GLU A 22 -8.36 3.05 3.47
N SER A 23 -7.22 3.45 4.04
CA SER A 23 -6.48 4.67 3.68
C SER A 23 -6.00 4.71 2.22
N LEU A 24 -6.03 3.58 1.51
CA LEU A 24 -5.75 3.46 0.08
C LEU A 24 -7.02 3.27 -0.77
N GLY A 25 -8.20 3.49 -0.19
CA GLY A 25 -9.48 3.43 -0.89
C GLY A 25 -10.16 2.06 -0.88
N ASN A 26 -9.67 1.09 -0.11
CA ASN A 26 -10.34 -0.20 0.02
C ASN A 26 -11.61 -0.11 0.88
N LYS A 27 -12.72 -0.62 0.33
CA LYS A 27 -14.01 -0.77 1.02
C LYS A 27 -14.58 -2.19 0.95
N GLU A 28 -13.89 -3.10 0.26
CA GLU A 28 -14.47 -4.36 -0.21
C GLU A 28 -13.63 -5.58 0.20
N HIS A 29 -12.30 -5.50 0.08
CA HIS A 29 -11.41 -6.62 0.38
C HIS A 29 -11.21 -6.74 1.89
N ILE A 30 -12.11 -7.50 2.52
CA ILE A 30 -12.19 -7.67 3.96
C ILE A 30 -11.97 -9.13 4.35
N LEU A 31 -11.13 -9.36 5.35
CA LEU A 31 -11.01 -10.65 6.01
C LEU A 31 -11.99 -10.77 7.18
N ALA A 32 -12.64 -11.93 7.27
CA ALA A 32 -13.54 -12.26 8.35
C ALA A 32 -12.85 -12.18 9.73
N ARG A 33 -13.65 -11.84 10.75
CA ARG A 33 -13.19 -11.77 12.14
C ARG A 33 -12.54 -13.07 12.56
N GLY A 34 -11.40 -12.96 13.22
CA GLY A 34 -10.67 -14.09 13.77
C GLY A 34 -9.63 -14.71 12.83
N ILE A 35 -9.53 -14.27 11.58
CA ILE A 35 -8.42 -14.63 10.69
C ILE A 35 -7.12 -13.95 11.16
N VAL A 36 -7.21 -12.66 11.49
CA VAL A 36 -6.12 -11.89 12.12
C VAL A 36 -6.57 -11.50 13.53
N CYS A 37 -5.74 -11.75 14.55
CA CYS A 37 -6.07 -11.38 15.92
C CYS A 37 -5.89 -9.88 16.16
N ASP A 38 -6.61 -9.34 17.15
CA ASP A 38 -6.54 -7.92 17.50
C ASP A 38 -5.11 -7.46 17.83
N LYS A 39 -4.28 -8.34 18.42
CA LYS A 39 -2.86 -8.02 18.71
C LYS A 39 -2.02 -7.85 17.44
N CYS A 40 -2.25 -8.68 16.42
CA CYS A 40 -1.52 -8.58 15.15
C CYS A 40 -2.02 -7.38 14.35
N ASN A 41 -3.34 -7.18 14.25
CA ASN A 41 -3.92 -6.00 13.60
C ASN A 41 -3.35 -4.70 14.21
N ASN A 42 -3.45 -4.51 15.53
CA ASN A 42 -2.90 -3.32 16.19
C ASN A 42 -1.38 -3.15 15.99
N TYR A 43 -0.64 -4.27 15.93
CA TYR A 43 0.79 -4.22 15.63
C TYR A 43 1.04 -3.76 14.18
N PHE A 44 0.32 -4.30 13.18
CA PHE A 44 0.48 -3.90 11.79
C PHE A 44 0.08 -2.45 11.57
N ALA A 45 -1.05 -2.02 12.14
CA ALA A 45 -1.49 -0.64 12.11
C ALA A 45 -0.40 0.31 12.63
N SER A 46 0.20 0.02 13.79
CA SER A 46 1.17 0.93 14.43
C SER A 46 2.61 0.81 13.94
N LYS A 47 3.04 -0.35 13.42
CA LYS A 47 4.44 -0.63 13.07
C LYS A 47 4.70 -0.77 11.58
N ILE A 48 3.65 -0.86 10.75
CA ILE A 48 3.76 -1.07 9.32
C ILE A 48 2.92 -0.04 8.57
N GLU A 49 1.60 -0.05 8.77
CA GLU A 49 0.66 0.77 8.00
C GLU A 49 0.78 2.26 8.31
N GLU A 50 0.71 2.66 9.58
CA GLU A 50 0.81 4.08 9.94
C GLU A 50 2.14 4.70 9.50
N PRO A 51 3.32 4.09 9.77
CA PRO A 51 4.60 4.65 9.32
C PRO A 51 4.72 4.77 7.80
N ILE A 52 4.15 3.84 7.03
CA ILE A 52 4.25 3.90 5.56
C ILE A 52 3.22 4.88 4.95
N LEU A 53 1.98 4.85 5.43
CA LEU A 53 0.89 5.69 4.93
C LEU A 53 1.02 7.16 5.38
N SER A 54 1.85 7.44 6.38
CA SER A 54 2.23 8.79 6.81
C SER A 54 3.47 9.33 6.08
N SER A 55 4.16 8.52 5.27
CA SER A 55 5.26 9.00 4.42
C SER A 55 4.77 10.04 3.41
N THR A 56 5.65 10.97 3.02
CA THR A 56 5.32 12.00 2.01
C THR A 56 4.82 11.39 0.71
N HIS A 57 5.40 10.26 0.29
CA HIS A 57 4.95 9.55 -0.91
C HIS A 57 3.46 9.18 -0.85
N PHE A 58 3.04 8.46 0.20
CA PHE A 58 1.66 8.03 0.34
C PHE A 58 0.70 9.16 0.71
N GLN A 59 1.13 10.16 1.50
CA GLN A 59 0.33 11.35 1.78
C GLN A 59 0.02 12.13 0.51
N ASN A 60 1.04 12.38 -0.32
CA ASN A 60 0.88 13.08 -1.59
C ASN A 60 0.00 12.28 -2.56
N LEU A 61 0.24 10.96 -2.69
CA LEU A 61 -0.59 10.07 -3.51
C LEU A 61 -2.06 10.17 -3.09
N ARG A 62 -2.37 9.97 -1.80
CA ARG A 62 -3.73 10.05 -1.28
C ARG A 62 -4.36 11.43 -1.48
N GLY A 63 -3.56 12.50 -1.36
CA GLY A 63 -4.01 13.86 -1.58
C GLY A 63 -4.37 14.13 -3.05
N ARG A 64 -3.56 13.67 -4.00
CA ARG A 64 -3.84 13.76 -5.45
C ARG A 64 -5.08 12.96 -5.83
N GLN A 65 -5.19 11.75 -5.28
CA GLN A 65 -6.29 10.82 -5.50
C GLN A 65 -7.53 11.11 -4.64
N GLN A 66 -7.52 12.22 -3.88
CA GLN A 66 -8.62 12.69 -3.03
C GLN A 66 -9.15 11.64 -2.04
N ILE A 67 -8.29 10.72 -1.57
CA ILE A 67 -8.68 9.67 -0.63
C ILE A 67 -8.82 10.28 0.76
N THR A 68 -10.07 10.37 1.22
CA THR A 68 -10.39 10.89 2.54
C THR A 68 -10.00 9.90 3.64
N ASN A 69 -9.64 10.44 4.81
CA ASN A 69 -9.59 9.64 6.03
C ASN A 69 -11.00 9.29 6.55
N LYS A 70 -11.09 8.55 7.66
CA LYS A 70 -12.36 8.16 8.30
C LYS A 70 -13.25 9.34 8.73
N ARG A 71 -12.72 10.56 8.79
CA ARG A 71 -13.44 11.80 9.09
C ARG A 71 -13.86 12.57 7.83
N GLY A 72 -13.66 12.02 6.64
CA GLY A 72 -13.98 12.68 5.36
C GLY A 72 -12.96 13.73 4.93
N VAL A 73 -11.77 13.78 5.54
CA VAL A 73 -10.76 14.81 5.26
C VAL A 73 -9.67 14.28 4.32
N ILE A 74 -9.40 14.99 3.23
CA ILE A 74 -8.28 14.72 2.32
C ILE A 74 -6.96 15.10 3.04
N PRO A 75 -5.94 14.22 3.04
CA PRO A 75 -4.66 14.51 3.69
C PRO A 75 -3.93 15.69 3.02
N PHE A 76 -2.99 16.26 3.76
CA PHE A 76 -2.07 17.25 3.20
C PHE A 76 -1.16 16.60 2.15
N GLN A 77 -0.85 17.36 1.12
CA GLN A 77 0.24 17.12 0.20
C GLN A 77 1.41 18.01 0.61
N TYR A 78 2.62 17.45 0.69
CA TYR A 78 3.82 18.18 1.08
C TYR A 78 4.70 18.41 -0.13
N GLY A 79 5.37 19.56 -0.14
CA GLY A 79 6.28 19.94 -1.22
C GLY A 79 7.21 21.06 -0.78
N THR A 80 7.72 21.80 -1.76
CA THR A 80 8.60 22.93 -1.52
C THR A 80 8.12 24.18 -2.25
N PHE A 81 8.45 25.34 -1.69
CA PHE A 81 8.36 26.63 -2.35
C PHE A 81 9.79 27.15 -2.61
N PRO A 82 10.39 26.84 -3.78
CA PRO A 82 11.80 27.13 -4.04
C PRO A 82 12.17 28.60 -3.87
N GLN A 83 11.27 29.53 -4.23
CA GLN A 83 11.51 30.98 -4.13
C GLN A 83 11.70 31.45 -2.68
N ALA A 84 11.00 30.83 -1.73
CA ALA A 84 11.15 31.10 -0.32
C ALA A 84 12.19 30.20 0.36
N ALA A 85 12.61 29.12 -0.32
CA ALA A 85 13.40 28.02 0.23
C ALA A 85 12.75 27.39 1.47
N VAL A 86 11.42 27.24 1.46
CA VAL A 86 10.66 26.65 2.58
C VAL A 86 9.87 25.41 2.15
N PRO A 87 9.71 24.42 3.04
CA PRO A 87 8.75 23.35 2.85
C PRO A 87 7.31 23.89 2.96
N ILE A 88 6.41 23.32 2.16
CA ILE A 88 5.00 23.70 2.14
C ILE A 88 4.11 22.49 2.38
N ALA A 89 2.91 22.78 2.88
CA ALA A 89 1.78 21.86 2.89
C ALA A 89 0.64 22.46 2.07
N LEU A 90 0.02 21.63 1.25
CA LEU A 90 -1.12 21.94 0.42
C LEU A 90 -2.28 21.03 0.81
N ARG A 91 -3.49 21.57 0.86
CA ARG A 91 -4.70 20.77 1.07
C ARG A 91 -5.79 21.24 0.13
N THR A 92 -6.45 20.28 -0.50
CA THR A 92 -7.65 20.52 -1.29
C THR A 92 -8.87 20.16 -0.46
N SER A 93 -9.85 21.04 -0.45
CA SER A 93 -11.19 20.81 0.11
C SER A 93 -12.22 20.99 -1.01
N PRO A 94 -13.26 20.14 -1.09
CA PRO A 94 -14.36 20.36 -2.03
C PRO A 94 -15.02 21.74 -1.88
N ASP A 95 -15.14 22.23 -0.63
CA ASP A 95 -15.89 23.45 -0.33
C ASP A 95 -15.02 24.72 -0.36
N GLU A 96 -13.76 24.62 0.09
CA GLU A 96 -12.86 25.78 0.29
C GLU A 96 -11.79 25.91 -0.82
N GLY A 97 -11.77 24.98 -1.77
CA GLY A 97 -10.72 24.91 -2.80
C GLY A 97 -9.37 24.51 -2.23
N THR A 98 -8.29 25.07 -2.78
CA THR A 98 -6.92 24.68 -2.45
C THR A 98 -6.27 25.72 -1.52
N SER A 99 -5.86 25.26 -0.33
CA SER A 99 -5.07 26.04 0.62
C SER A 99 -3.60 25.61 0.57
N VAL A 100 -2.69 26.58 0.66
CA VAL A 100 -1.24 26.35 0.72
C VAL A 100 -0.60 27.21 1.80
N GLY A 101 0.32 26.63 2.56
CA GLY A 101 1.04 27.31 3.63
C GLY A 101 2.42 26.69 3.87
N ALA A 102 3.21 27.32 4.73
CA ALA A 102 4.42 26.70 5.24
C ALA A 102 4.07 25.42 6.03
N TRP A 103 4.90 24.37 5.87
CA TRP A 103 4.69 23.13 6.61
C TRP A 103 5.05 23.30 8.10
N HIS A 104 6.10 24.07 8.39
CA HIS A 104 6.53 24.33 9.75
C HIS A 104 6.28 25.78 10.15
N ALA A 105 5.74 26.00 11.35
CA ALA A 105 5.43 27.34 11.87
C ALA A 105 6.63 28.31 11.87
N LYS A 106 7.85 27.79 12.02
CA LYS A 106 9.08 28.59 11.95
C LYS A 106 9.28 29.26 10.57
N ASP A 107 8.67 28.72 9.53
CA ASP A 107 8.82 29.16 8.14
C ASP A 107 7.69 30.11 7.70
N ASP A 108 6.66 30.34 8.54
CA ASP A 108 5.47 31.14 8.21
C ASP A 108 5.83 32.57 7.79
N VAL A 109 6.70 33.23 8.55
CA VAL A 109 7.12 34.62 8.26
C VAL A 109 7.77 34.72 6.88
N GLN A 110 8.64 33.77 6.56
CA GLN A 110 9.36 33.72 5.28
C GLN A 110 8.41 33.39 4.12
N PHE A 111 7.49 32.45 4.33
CA PHE A 111 6.45 32.09 3.37
C PHE A 111 5.58 33.31 3.03
N VAL A 112 4.95 33.93 4.03
CA VAL A 112 4.04 35.08 3.84
C VAL A 112 4.76 36.26 3.20
N ARG A 113 5.99 36.58 3.67
CA ARG A 113 6.80 37.63 3.08
C ARG A 113 7.06 37.37 1.59
N THR A 114 7.41 36.14 1.23
CA THR A 114 7.73 35.81 -0.17
C THR A 114 6.49 35.85 -1.04
N VAL A 115 5.37 35.30 -0.58
CA VAL A 115 4.08 35.31 -1.30
C VAL A 115 3.60 36.74 -1.56
N ASN A 116 3.67 37.64 -0.57
CA ASN A 116 3.19 39.01 -0.71
C ASN A 116 4.04 39.87 -1.66
N ASN A 117 5.33 39.55 -1.82
CA ASN A 117 6.25 40.34 -2.65
C ASN A 117 6.45 39.76 -4.05
N ALA A 118 6.16 38.47 -4.26
CA ALA A 118 6.34 37.80 -5.54
C ALA A 118 5.16 38.07 -6.48
N ARG A 119 5.45 38.50 -7.73
CA ARG A 119 4.42 38.61 -8.79
C ARG A 119 4.03 37.26 -9.38
N ARG A 120 4.92 36.26 -9.30
CA ARG A 120 4.76 34.89 -9.77
C ARG A 120 5.61 33.98 -8.88
N GLY A 121 5.21 32.72 -8.74
CA GLY A 121 5.94 31.70 -8.00
C GLY A 121 5.50 30.30 -8.43
N THR A 122 6.26 29.30 -8.03
CA THR A 122 5.97 27.89 -8.35
C THR A 122 6.05 27.08 -7.07
N PHE A 123 5.02 26.29 -6.79
CA PHE A 123 5.07 25.27 -5.76
C PHE A 123 5.43 23.93 -6.41
N CYS A 124 6.38 23.21 -5.82
CA CYS A 124 6.85 21.93 -6.32
C CYS A 124 6.36 20.82 -5.40
N LEU A 125 5.43 19.99 -5.89
CA LEU A 125 4.94 18.81 -5.19
C LEU A 125 5.60 17.56 -5.80
N PRO A 126 6.38 16.79 -5.03
CA PRO A 126 7.01 15.59 -5.52
C PRO A 126 5.95 14.51 -5.77
N PHE A 127 6.05 13.88 -6.93
CA PHE A 127 5.21 12.76 -7.31
C PHE A 127 5.66 11.45 -6.63
N SER A 128 6.98 11.31 -6.48
CA SER A 128 7.62 10.20 -5.78
C SER A 128 8.68 10.73 -4.82
N GLU A 129 8.70 10.16 -3.62
CA GLU A 129 9.73 10.38 -2.60
C GLU A 129 10.28 9.03 -2.18
N PRO A 130 11.54 8.95 -1.71
CA PRO A 130 12.09 7.72 -1.16
C PRO A 130 11.22 7.19 -0.02
N ILE A 131 11.00 5.87 -0.03
CA ILE A 131 10.29 5.15 1.02
C ILE A 131 11.31 4.24 1.70
N ASP A 132 11.12 3.98 2.98
CA ASP A 132 11.87 2.90 3.63
C ASP A 132 11.51 1.56 2.95
N GLU A 133 12.44 1.05 2.14
CA GLU A 133 12.25 -0.16 1.34
C GLU A 133 11.94 -1.40 2.19
N ARG A 134 12.47 -1.48 3.42
CA ARG A 134 12.19 -2.59 4.32
C ARG A 134 10.77 -2.49 4.87
N LEU A 135 10.34 -1.27 5.21
CA LEU A 135 8.97 -1.01 5.63
C LEU A 135 7.97 -1.28 4.49
N LEU A 136 8.30 -0.86 3.26
CA LEU A 136 7.52 -1.13 2.06
C LEU A 136 7.41 -2.63 1.80
N ALA A 137 8.51 -3.37 1.84
CA ALA A 137 8.48 -4.82 1.70
C ALA A 137 7.59 -5.49 2.76
N ARG A 138 7.65 -5.06 4.03
CA ARG A 138 6.78 -5.59 5.09
C ARG A 138 5.31 -5.23 4.88
N PHE A 139 5.03 -4.05 4.37
CA PHE A 139 3.69 -3.61 4.02
C PHE A 139 3.10 -4.45 2.88
N ILE A 140 3.83 -4.61 1.78
CA ILE A 140 3.43 -5.44 0.65
C ILE A 140 3.31 -6.91 1.08
N ALA A 141 4.24 -7.44 1.90
CA ALA A 141 4.15 -8.80 2.44
C ALA A 141 2.91 -9.04 3.30
N LYS A 142 2.49 -8.04 4.10
CA LYS A 142 1.24 -8.10 4.88
C LYS A 142 0.05 -8.24 3.95
N ILE A 143 -0.08 -7.34 2.98
CA ILE A 143 -1.18 -7.34 2.00
C ILE A 143 -1.18 -8.66 1.23
N ALA A 144 -0.03 -9.12 0.72
CA ALA A 144 0.10 -10.35 -0.04
C ALA A 144 -0.32 -11.58 0.76
N THR A 145 0.10 -11.66 2.03
CA THR A 145 -0.29 -12.77 2.93
C THR A 145 -1.79 -12.78 3.15
N GLU A 146 -2.40 -11.62 3.37
CA GLU A 146 -3.85 -11.51 3.59
C GLU A 146 -4.66 -11.78 2.32
N ALA A 147 -4.19 -11.33 1.17
CA ALA A 147 -4.75 -11.63 -0.14
C ALA A 147 -4.72 -13.14 -0.42
N TYR A 148 -3.60 -13.79 -0.12
CA TYR A 148 -3.49 -15.25 -0.23
C TYR A 148 -4.49 -15.95 0.69
N VAL A 149 -4.61 -15.51 1.94
CA VAL A 149 -5.57 -16.12 2.88
C VAL A 149 -7.00 -15.98 2.38
N ALA A 150 -7.37 -14.80 1.88
CA ALA A 150 -8.70 -14.58 1.28
C ALA A 150 -8.95 -15.56 0.13
N LYS A 151 -8.02 -15.67 -0.82
CA LYS A 151 -8.14 -16.56 -1.99
C LYS A 151 -8.09 -18.04 -1.63
N ALA A 152 -7.24 -18.43 -0.68
CA ALA A 152 -7.12 -19.79 -0.20
C ALA A 152 -8.40 -20.25 0.50
N LEU A 153 -9.06 -19.37 1.27
CA LEU A 153 -10.37 -19.65 1.88
C LEU A 153 -11.46 -19.83 0.82
N GLU A 154 -11.50 -19.00 -0.23
CA GLU A 154 -12.40 -19.18 -1.38
C GLU A 154 -12.19 -20.55 -2.05
N GLY A 155 -10.94 -21.02 -2.12
CA GLY A 155 -10.55 -22.34 -2.62
C GLY A 155 -10.73 -23.51 -1.64
N GLY A 156 -11.30 -23.28 -0.46
CA GLY A 156 -11.58 -24.32 0.55
C GLY A 156 -10.39 -24.72 1.43
N ILE A 157 -9.26 -24.02 1.35
CA ILE A 157 -8.12 -24.21 2.25
C ILE A 157 -8.43 -23.54 3.58
N THR A 158 -8.31 -24.30 4.66
CA THR A 158 -8.55 -23.78 6.02
C THR A 158 -7.37 -22.98 6.55
N VAL A 159 -7.62 -22.03 7.47
CA VAL A 159 -6.55 -21.28 8.15
C VAL A 159 -5.57 -22.22 8.88
N ALA A 160 -6.05 -23.35 9.42
CA ALA A 160 -5.20 -24.34 10.06
C ALA A 160 -4.18 -24.97 9.09
N GLN A 161 -4.59 -25.27 7.85
CA GLN A 161 -3.68 -25.76 6.81
C GLN A 161 -2.65 -24.71 6.41
N MET A 162 -3.04 -23.44 6.31
CA MET A 162 -2.11 -22.35 5.99
C MET A 162 -1.08 -22.11 7.10
N ILE A 163 -1.51 -22.22 8.37
CA ILE A 163 -0.61 -22.14 9.52
C ILE A 163 0.41 -23.30 9.49
N ALA A 164 -0.06 -24.51 9.19
CA ALA A 164 0.77 -25.70 9.14
C ALA A 164 1.79 -25.70 7.97
N SER A 165 1.58 -24.91 6.92
CA SER A 165 2.55 -24.76 5.83
C SER A 165 3.86 -24.15 6.34
N GLU A 166 4.95 -24.88 6.17
CA GLU A 166 6.30 -24.46 6.52
C GLU A 166 6.77 -23.33 5.60
N GLU A 167 6.36 -23.35 4.34
CA GLU A 167 6.74 -22.41 3.29
C GLU A 167 6.26 -20.99 3.61
N LEU A 168 5.11 -20.86 4.28
CA LEU A 168 4.55 -19.56 4.65
C LEU A 168 5.11 -19.03 5.98
N LYS A 169 5.78 -19.85 6.81
CA LYS A 169 6.30 -19.40 8.11
C LYS A 169 7.29 -18.23 7.99
N PRO A 170 8.26 -18.23 7.05
CA PRO A 170 9.22 -17.15 6.92
C PRO A 170 8.55 -15.81 6.60
N ILE A 171 7.59 -15.74 5.68
CA ILE A 171 6.94 -14.47 5.34
C ILE A 171 6.09 -13.95 6.49
N ARG A 172 5.37 -14.82 7.20
CA ARG A 172 4.60 -14.43 8.41
C ARG A 172 5.51 -13.85 9.49
N ARG A 173 6.70 -14.43 9.69
CA ARG A 173 7.71 -13.90 10.60
C ARG A 173 8.24 -12.56 10.12
N PHE A 174 8.58 -12.44 8.84
CA PHE A 174 9.04 -11.19 8.25
C PHE A 174 8.02 -10.05 8.43
N VAL A 175 6.73 -10.30 8.17
CA VAL A 175 5.66 -9.33 8.42
C VAL A 175 5.61 -8.95 9.90
N ARG A 176 5.61 -9.91 10.82
CA ARG A 176 5.46 -9.65 12.27
C ARG A 176 6.67 -9.05 12.97
N ARG A 177 7.88 -9.40 12.54
CA ARG A 177 9.12 -9.10 13.26
C ARG A 177 10.12 -8.36 12.38
N GLY A 178 10.11 -8.64 11.09
CA GLY A 178 11.08 -8.11 10.12
C GLY A 178 12.51 -8.57 10.38
N ASP A 179 12.72 -9.54 11.28
CA ASP A 179 14.05 -9.92 11.77
C ASP A 179 14.68 -11.05 10.94
N GLN A 180 13.86 -12.00 10.46
CA GLN A 180 14.33 -13.15 9.70
C GLN A 180 13.32 -13.54 8.61
N PRO A 181 13.73 -13.54 7.32
CA PRO A 181 14.98 -12.96 6.81
C PRO A 181 15.02 -11.43 7.02
N GLU A 182 16.21 -10.82 7.04
CA GLU A 182 16.34 -9.36 7.21
C GLU A 182 15.72 -8.58 6.05
N LYS A 183 15.80 -9.15 4.84
CA LYS A 183 15.29 -8.58 3.60
C LYS A 183 14.36 -9.57 2.92
N TRP A 184 13.30 -9.02 2.33
CA TRP A 184 12.39 -9.74 1.47
C TRP A 184 12.21 -8.90 0.20
N PRO A 185 12.87 -9.25 -0.92
CA PRO A 185 12.79 -8.47 -2.14
C PRO A 185 11.36 -8.36 -2.67
N ILE A 186 11.05 -7.23 -3.27
CA ILE A 186 9.82 -7.00 -4.02
C ILE A 186 10.20 -6.58 -5.44
N SER A 187 9.44 -7.05 -6.43
CA SER A 187 9.45 -6.43 -7.76
C SER A 187 8.48 -5.25 -7.73
N ARG A 188 8.86 -4.12 -8.34
CA ARG A 188 8.10 -2.88 -8.36
C ARG A 188 8.12 -2.29 -9.77
N ARG A 189 6.97 -2.02 -10.36
CA ARG A 189 6.86 -1.38 -11.69
C ARG A 189 5.54 -0.63 -11.86
N ARG A 190 5.53 0.34 -12.78
CA ARG A 190 4.31 1.07 -13.19
C ARG A 190 3.68 0.35 -14.38
N ILE A 191 2.42 -0.04 -14.26
CA ILE A 191 1.64 -0.71 -15.33
C ILE A 191 0.60 0.22 -15.96
N TYR A 192 0.21 1.30 -15.28
CA TYR A 192 -0.57 2.42 -15.83
C TYR A 192 -0.38 3.66 -14.94
N HIS A 193 -0.79 4.85 -15.41
CA HIS A 193 -0.71 6.09 -14.64
C HIS A 193 -1.68 6.08 -13.45
N GLU A 194 -1.39 6.75 -12.34
CA GLU A 194 -2.30 6.74 -11.17
C GLU A 194 -3.71 7.26 -11.52
N ASP A 195 -3.81 8.24 -12.42
CA ASP A 195 -5.07 8.79 -12.94
C ASP A 195 -5.63 8.04 -14.17
N HIS A 196 -5.16 6.82 -14.45
CA HIS A 196 -5.66 6.06 -15.59
C HIS A 196 -7.14 5.72 -15.41
N VAL A 197 -7.91 5.95 -16.47
CA VAL A 197 -9.33 5.64 -16.53
C VAL A 197 -9.51 4.45 -17.45
N PHE A 198 -10.02 3.35 -16.89
CA PHE A 198 -10.43 2.17 -17.62
C PHE A 198 -11.83 2.37 -18.19
N PHE A 199 -12.04 1.84 -19.39
CA PHE A 199 -13.30 1.91 -20.11
C PHE A 199 -13.87 0.49 -20.24
N ASP A 200 -15.05 0.28 -19.68
CA ASP A 200 -15.80 -0.97 -19.78
C ASP A 200 -17.18 -0.68 -20.38
N GLY A 201 -17.28 -0.85 -21.70
CA GLY A 201 -18.44 -0.44 -22.49
C GLY A 201 -18.73 1.05 -22.34
N ASP A 202 -19.90 1.37 -21.79
CA ASP A 202 -20.37 2.75 -21.55
C ASP A 202 -19.93 3.32 -20.19
N SER A 203 -19.23 2.53 -19.36
CA SER A 203 -18.78 2.94 -18.04
C SER A 203 -17.28 3.27 -18.04
N ASN A 204 -16.92 4.30 -17.28
CA ASN A 204 -15.54 4.64 -17.00
C ASN A 204 -15.27 4.52 -15.50
N HIS A 205 -14.11 3.99 -15.14
CA HIS A 205 -13.74 3.82 -13.75
C HIS A 205 -12.23 3.91 -13.57
N GLN A 206 -11.81 4.17 -12.33
CA GLN A 206 -10.41 4.14 -11.93
C GLN A 206 -10.21 2.93 -11.03
N VAL A 207 -9.11 2.20 -11.24
CA VAL A 207 -8.70 1.12 -10.34
C VAL A 207 -7.72 1.70 -9.31
N LEU A 208 -8.19 1.87 -8.08
CA LEU A 208 -7.35 2.39 -6.97
C LEU A 208 -6.37 1.33 -6.48
N HIS A 209 -6.86 0.09 -6.40
CA HIS A 209 -6.09 -1.07 -5.98
C HIS A 209 -6.76 -2.35 -6.51
N GLU A 210 -5.94 -3.38 -6.67
CA GLU A 210 -6.35 -4.72 -7.08
C GLU A 210 -5.24 -5.71 -6.71
N TYR A 211 -5.55 -6.99 -6.64
CA TYR A 211 -4.54 -8.02 -6.41
C TYR A 211 -4.93 -9.36 -7.02
N SER A 212 -3.92 -10.20 -7.24
CA SER A 212 -4.08 -11.60 -7.60
C SER A 212 -2.98 -12.44 -6.94
N ILE A 213 -3.20 -13.75 -6.94
CA ILE A 213 -2.20 -14.73 -6.52
C ILE A 213 -1.72 -15.47 -7.77
N LEU A 214 -0.43 -15.32 -8.06
CA LEU A 214 0.23 -16.01 -9.16
C LEU A 214 0.90 -17.27 -8.63
N VAL A 215 0.67 -18.39 -9.31
CA VAL A 215 1.45 -19.61 -9.16
C VAL A 215 2.27 -19.79 -10.42
N THR A 216 3.60 -19.86 -10.30
CA THR A 216 4.49 -20.10 -11.46
C THR A 216 4.56 -21.59 -11.80
N ASP A 217 5.08 -21.92 -12.99
CA ASP A 217 5.33 -23.32 -13.40
C ASP A 217 6.33 -24.05 -12.48
N GLU A 218 7.17 -23.30 -11.77
CA GLU A 218 8.10 -23.82 -10.76
C GLU A 218 7.45 -23.99 -9.38
N ASN A 219 6.11 -23.85 -9.29
CA ASN A 219 5.32 -23.88 -8.06
C ASN A 219 5.70 -22.81 -7.03
N GLU A 220 6.19 -21.66 -7.48
CA GLU A 220 6.39 -20.52 -6.61
C GLU A 220 5.10 -19.70 -6.51
N LEU A 221 4.80 -19.25 -5.29
CA LEU A 221 3.59 -18.52 -4.98
C LEU A 221 3.90 -17.04 -4.79
N TYR A 222 3.30 -16.18 -5.62
CA TYR A 222 3.50 -14.73 -5.57
C TYR A 222 2.18 -14.01 -5.26
N GLY A 223 2.23 -13.07 -4.33
CA GLY A 223 1.22 -12.02 -4.23
C GLY A 223 1.56 -10.91 -5.23
N VAL A 224 0.63 -10.59 -6.11
CA VAL A 224 0.73 -9.51 -7.09
C VAL A 224 -0.31 -8.46 -6.74
N ILE A 225 0.14 -7.27 -6.36
CA ILE A 225 -0.70 -6.19 -5.83
C ILE A 225 -0.48 -4.96 -6.69
N CYS A 226 -1.54 -4.34 -7.18
CA CYS A 226 -1.47 -3.01 -7.77
C CYS A 226 -2.10 -1.97 -6.84
N ILE A 227 -1.41 -0.85 -6.64
CA ILE A 227 -1.89 0.33 -5.91
C ILE A 227 -1.65 1.53 -6.83
N PHE A 228 -2.72 2.15 -7.33
CA PHE A 228 -2.66 3.31 -8.24
C PHE A 228 -1.74 3.11 -9.45
N GLY A 229 -1.87 1.96 -10.13
CA GLY A 229 -1.06 1.62 -11.30
C GLY A 229 0.38 1.19 -10.99
N GLU A 230 0.80 1.20 -9.73
CA GLU A 230 2.07 0.62 -9.30
C GLU A 230 1.87 -0.82 -8.87
N GLU A 231 2.45 -1.74 -9.62
CA GLU A 231 2.44 -3.17 -9.35
C GLU A 231 3.63 -3.55 -8.47
N PHE A 232 3.33 -4.32 -7.44
CA PHE A 232 4.26 -4.97 -6.55
C PHE A 232 4.08 -6.48 -6.66
N ALA A 233 5.18 -7.21 -6.80
CA ALA A 233 5.16 -8.67 -6.68
C ALA A 233 6.10 -9.13 -5.57
N ILE A 234 5.60 -10.03 -4.73
CA ILE A 234 6.35 -10.59 -3.61
C ILE A 234 6.10 -12.10 -3.52
N ASN A 235 7.17 -12.87 -3.38
CA ASN A 235 7.08 -14.31 -3.18
C ASN A 235 6.63 -14.61 -1.75
N LEU A 236 5.64 -15.50 -1.57
CA LEU A 236 5.12 -15.89 -0.26
C LEU A 236 5.90 -17.04 0.38
N GLY A 237 6.63 -17.83 -0.41
CA GLY A 237 7.38 -19.01 0.03
C GLY A 237 8.88 -18.76 0.30
N GLY A 238 9.47 -17.68 -0.22
CA GLY A 238 10.87 -17.37 0.02
C GLY A 238 11.30 -15.95 -0.42
N PRO A 239 12.45 -15.44 0.05
CA PRO A 239 12.89 -14.07 -0.21
C PRO A 239 13.60 -13.91 -1.57
N SER A 240 12.95 -14.32 -2.66
CA SER A 240 13.43 -14.08 -4.04
C SER A 240 12.28 -13.67 -4.95
N VAL A 241 12.60 -12.84 -5.94
CA VAL A 241 11.68 -12.41 -7.01
C VAL A 241 12.09 -12.94 -8.39
N ASP A 242 13.14 -13.77 -8.46
CA ASP A 242 13.68 -14.23 -9.74
C ASP A 242 12.67 -15.05 -10.54
N GLY A 243 11.85 -15.86 -9.85
CA GLY A 243 10.76 -16.61 -10.44
C GLY A 243 9.71 -15.72 -11.10
N TYR A 244 9.34 -14.64 -10.42
CA TYR A 244 8.44 -13.64 -10.98
C TYR A 244 9.03 -12.96 -12.22
N LEU A 245 10.32 -12.60 -12.18
CA LEU A 245 10.99 -11.98 -13.33
C LEU A 245 11.08 -12.94 -14.53
N ARG A 246 11.34 -14.23 -14.29
CA ARG A 246 11.28 -15.26 -15.34
C ARG A 246 9.88 -15.36 -15.93
N TRP A 247 8.86 -15.43 -15.07
CA TRP A 247 7.46 -15.49 -15.50
C TRP A 247 7.08 -14.27 -16.34
N LEU A 248 7.44 -13.05 -15.91
CA LEU A 248 7.19 -11.83 -16.66
C LEU A 248 7.83 -11.86 -18.05
N SER A 249 9.11 -12.26 -18.12
CA SER A 249 9.84 -12.36 -19.38
C SER A 249 9.16 -13.33 -20.36
N ALA A 250 8.64 -14.45 -19.86
CA ALA A 250 7.91 -15.44 -20.65
C ALA A 250 6.51 -14.99 -21.08
N ASN A 251 5.96 -13.92 -20.48
CA ASN A 251 4.61 -13.41 -20.73
C ASN A 251 4.62 -11.97 -21.28
N ASP A 252 5.61 -11.64 -22.13
CA ASP A 252 5.76 -10.33 -22.78
C ASP A 252 5.76 -9.14 -21.83
N ASN A 253 6.23 -9.35 -20.59
CA ASN A 253 6.16 -8.38 -19.49
C ASN A 253 4.74 -7.88 -19.18
N ARG A 254 3.69 -8.63 -19.54
CA ARG A 254 2.31 -8.30 -19.14
C ARG A 254 2.11 -8.48 -17.64
N SER A 255 1.14 -7.77 -17.07
CA SER A 255 0.76 -7.98 -15.67
C SER A 255 0.00 -9.29 -15.50
N PRO A 256 0.31 -10.09 -14.46
CA PRO A 256 -0.55 -11.21 -14.04
C PRO A 256 -1.98 -10.79 -13.73
N LEU A 257 -2.22 -9.51 -13.44
CA LEU A 257 -3.55 -8.96 -13.16
C LEU A 257 -4.44 -8.90 -14.42
N TYR A 258 -3.83 -8.90 -15.61
CA TYR A 258 -4.53 -8.71 -16.89
C TYR A 258 -4.22 -9.83 -17.89
N LEU A 259 -4.13 -11.06 -17.40
CA LEU A 259 -4.07 -12.24 -18.24
C LEU A 259 -5.45 -12.42 -18.90
N THR A 260 -5.51 -12.09 -20.19
CA THR A 260 -6.64 -12.38 -21.09
C THR A 260 -6.35 -13.64 -21.88
#